data_AF-E0I3J8-F1
#
_entry.id   AF-E0I3J8-F1
#
_cell.length_a   1.000
_cell.length_b   1.000
_cell.length_c   1.000
_cell.angle_alpha   90.00
_cell.angle_beta   90.00
_cell.angle_gamma   90.00
#
_symmetry.space_group_name_H-M   'P 1'
#
loop_
_entity.id
_entity.type
_entity.pdbx_description
1 polymer ?
#
loop_
_entity_poly.entity_id
_entity_poly.type
_entity_poly.pdbx_seq_one_letter_code
_entity_poly.pdbx_strand_id
1 'polypeptide(L)'
;MFFILCGVANPGPTPEEKAAIAQKAAAKAEAKAESEEAKLAKNKAEEAADQEAERKKQEREQIAVKEAAAREQKDEQNAEGQQKAQTPEQWTVDNVVEHLNKLDALNGKGKFTDQYDFPSQIVKHDKSAHGKTNLRDAYVVQLSIVDSSDGSITNDETIKDMAFHIVQELHNHQKNIAFNISLVELHFPNTDNEYGAGGVNFIVGMNVVQEYFKKPRTSMVSVDKATGETVELQFDAASFYEWIEVHFTMPEDERVLAEDTAWTLISDKAKP
;
A
#
# COMPACT_ATOMS: atom_id res chain seq x y z
N MET A 1 -9.53 -8.30 -113.78
CA MET A 1 -9.32 -9.34 -112.74
C MET A 1 -9.90 -8.78 -111.45
N PHE A 2 -11.07 -9.26 -111.01
CA PHE A 2 -11.75 -8.82 -109.78
C PHE A 2 -12.00 -10.07 -108.93
N PHE A 3 -11.44 -10.11 -107.72
CA PHE A 3 -11.70 -11.16 -106.73
C PHE A 3 -12.95 -10.78 -105.91
N ILE A 4 -13.95 -11.65 -105.92
CA ILE A 4 -15.14 -11.56 -105.07
C ILE A 4 -14.78 -12.23 -103.73
N LEU A 5 -14.72 -11.45 -102.66
CA LEU A 5 -14.67 -11.96 -101.29
C LEU A 5 -16.06 -12.48 -100.90
N CYS A 6 -16.20 -13.79 -100.76
CA CYS A 6 -17.36 -14.41 -100.11
C CYS A 6 -17.28 -14.15 -98.60
N GLY A 7 -18.18 -13.31 -98.08
CA GLY A 7 -18.41 -13.17 -96.64
C GLY A 7 -19.11 -14.41 -96.10
N VAL A 8 -18.44 -15.12 -95.19
CA VAL A 8 -19.04 -16.23 -94.44
C VAL A 8 -19.99 -15.62 -93.39
N ALA A 9 -21.29 -15.83 -93.56
CA ALA A 9 -22.29 -15.45 -92.57
C ALA A 9 -22.13 -16.36 -91.35
N ASN A 10 -21.65 -15.79 -90.24
CA ASN A 10 -21.52 -16.51 -88.98
C ASN A 10 -22.93 -16.70 -88.38
N PRO A 11 -23.42 -17.93 -88.18
CA PRO A 11 -24.73 -18.14 -87.58
C PRO A 11 -24.71 -17.61 -86.14
N GLY A 12 -25.69 -16.77 -85.80
CA GLY A 12 -25.80 -16.20 -84.46
C GLY A 12 -25.97 -17.28 -83.38
N PRO A 13 -25.68 -16.97 -82.12
CA PRO A 13 -25.69 -17.95 -81.03
C PRO A 13 -27.08 -18.57 -80.86
N THR A 14 -27.08 -19.88 -80.67
CA THR A 14 -28.27 -20.69 -80.41
C THR A 14 -28.96 -20.28 -79.10
N PRO A 15 -30.24 -20.59 -78.89
CA PRO A 15 -30.93 -20.30 -77.62
C PRO A 15 -30.22 -20.87 -76.39
N GLU A 16 -29.62 -22.05 -76.51
CA GLU A 16 -28.81 -22.66 -75.43
C GLU A 16 -27.52 -21.89 -75.17
N GLU A 17 -26.81 -21.45 -76.22
CA GLU A 17 -25.62 -20.60 -76.06
C GLU A 17 -25.96 -19.24 -75.45
N LYS A 18 -27.10 -18.66 -75.82
CA LYS A 18 -27.61 -17.42 -75.20
C LYS A 18 -27.93 -17.62 -73.71
N ALA A 19 -28.52 -18.76 -73.34
CA ALA A 19 -28.79 -19.09 -71.94
C ALA A 19 -27.51 -19.30 -71.13
N ALA A 20 -26.51 -20.00 -71.69
CA ALA A 20 -25.21 -20.19 -71.05
C ALA A 20 -24.43 -18.87 -70.87
N ILE A 21 -24.50 -17.97 -71.88
CA ILE A 21 -23.91 -16.63 -71.78
C ILE A 21 -24.61 -15.80 -70.71
N ALA A 22 -25.94 -15.87 -70.61
CA ALA A 22 -26.72 -15.17 -69.58
C ALA A 22 -26.40 -15.68 -68.17
N GLN A 23 -26.30 -17.00 -67.97
CA GLN A 23 -25.92 -17.58 -66.67
C GLN A 23 -24.49 -17.22 -66.27
N LYS A 24 -23.55 -17.24 -67.22
CA LYS A 24 -22.16 -16.83 -66.96
C LYS A 24 -22.04 -15.33 -66.66
N ALA A 25 -22.88 -14.50 -67.26
CA ALA A 25 -22.96 -13.08 -66.95
C ALA A 25 -23.56 -12.83 -65.56
N ALA A 26 -24.61 -13.58 -65.18
CA ALA A 26 -25.24 -13.50 -63.86
C ALA A 26 -24.27 -13.92 -62.74
N ALA A 27 -23.60 -15.06 -62.88
CA ALA A 27 -22.61 -15.53 -61.90
C ALA A 27 -21.42 -14.56 -61.74
N LYS A 28 -21.01 -13.89 -62.84
CA LYS A 28 -19.97 -12.86 -62.80
C LYS A 28 -20.44 -11.57 -62.10
N ALA A 29 -21.73 -11.25 -62.19
CA ALA A 29 -22.32 -10.11 -61.51
C ALA A 29 -22.46 -10.37 -60.00
N GLU A 30 -22.90 -11.57 -59.60
CA GLU A 30 -22.99 -11.99 -58.20
C GLU A 30 -21.62 -12.03 -57.53
N ALA A 31 -20.62 -12.66 -58.15
CA ALA A 31 -19.25 -12.68 -57.59
C ALA A 31 -18.63 -11.28 -57.47
N LYS A 32 -19.03 -10.34 -58.34
CA LYS A 32 -18.59 -8.94 -58.24
C LYS A 32 -19.30 -8.22 -57.09
N ALA A 33 -20.60 -8.46 -56.90
CA ALA A 33 -21.36 -7.89 -55.79
C ALA A 33 -20.82 -8.38 -54.43
N GLU A 34 -20.59 -9.68 -54.27
CA GLU A 34 -19.99 -10.25 -53.05
C GLU A 34 -18.59 -9.69 -52.77
N SER A 35 -17.78 -9.49 -53.82
CA SER A 35 -16.46 -8.88 -53.68
C SER A 35 -16.51 -7.40 -53.27
N GLU A 36 -17.51 -6.65 -53.75
CA GLU A 36 -17.71 -5.25 -53.36
C GLU A 36 -18.27 -5.13 -51.94
N GLU A 37 -19.18 -6.00 -51.52
CA GLU A 37 -19.68 -6.06 -50.15
C GLU A 37 -18.58 -6.44 -49.15
N ALA A 38 -17.72 -7.42 -49.48
CA ALA A 38 -16.59 -7.79 -48.64
C ALA A 38 -15.56 -6.65 -48.49
N LYS A 39 -15.33 -5.87 -49.55
CA LYS A 39 -14.48 -4.67 -49.48
C LYS A 39 -15.10 -3.59 -48.62
N LEU A 40 -16.41 -3.37 -48.74
CA LEU A 40 -17.13 -2.39 -47.93
C LEU A 40 -17.12 -2.75 -46.44
N ALA A 41 -17.30 -4.03 -46.11
CA ALA A 41 -17.23 -4.53 -44.73
C ALA A 41 -15.83 -4.38 -44.13
N LYS A 42 -14.77 -4.67 -44.91
CA LYS A 42 -13.39 -4.48 -44.48
C LYS A 42 -13.06 -3.02 -44.19
N ASN A 43 -13.44 -2.11 -45.09
CA ASN A 43 -13.19 -0.68 -44.91
C ASN A 43 -13.92 -0.11 -43.68
N LYS A 44 -15.17 -0.53 -43.41
CA LYS A 44 -15.91 -0.12 -42.21
C LYS A 44 -15.26 -0.62 -40.92
N ALA A 45 -14.70 -1.84 -40.93
CA ALA A 45 -14.01 -2.39 -39.76
C ALA A 45 -12.68 -1.65 -39.48
N GLU A 46 -11.97 -1.25 -40.54
CA GLU A 46 -10.73 -0.46 -40.45
C GLU A 46 -11.01 0.96 -39.92
N GLU A 47 -12.02 1.64 -40.45
CA GLU A 47 -12.47 2.95 -39.95
C GLU A 47 -12.91 2.91 -38.48
N ALA A 48 -13.60 1.84 -38.05
CA ALA A 48 -14.01 1.68 -36.65
C ALA A 48 -12.81 1.45 -35.71
N ALA A 49 -11.81 0.69 -36.16
CA ALA A 49 -10.58 0.45 -35.41
C ALA A 49 -9.75 1.74 -35.26
N ASP A 50 -9.66 2.55 -36.32
CA ASP A 50 -8.97 3.84 -36.30
C ASP A 50 -9.66 4.85 -35.36
N GLN A 51 -11.00 4.89 -35.36
CA GLN A 51 -11.77 5.74 -34.44
C GLN A 51 -11.57 5.34 -32.97
N GLU A 52 -11.52 4.04 -32.66
CA GLU A 52 -11.29 3.59 -31.30
C GLU A 52 -9.84 3.82 -30.84
N ALA A 53 -8.87 3.71 -31.74
CA ALA A 53 -7.47 4.05 -31.47
C ALA A 53 -7.30 5.55 -31.17
N GLU A 54 -7.93 6.42 -31.94
CA GLU A 54 -7.87 7.87 -31.72
C GLU A 54 -8.59 8.28 -30.42
N ARG A 55 -9.73 7.65 -30.09
CA ARG A 55 -10.42 7.86 -28.80
C ARG A 55 -9.53 7.49 -27.62
N LYS A 56 -8.85 6.34 -27.67
CA LYS A 56 -7.93 5.88 -26.62
C LYS A 56 -6.71 6.80 -26.48
N LYS A 57 -6.24 7.37 -27.59
CA LYS A 57 -5.14 8.35 -27.59
C LYS A 57 -5.56 9.65 -26.93
N GLN A 58 -6.74 10.18 -27.27
CA GLN A 58 -7.29 11.39 -26.66
C GLN A 58 -7.54 11.21 -25.14
N GLU A 59 -8.01 10.03 -24.72
CA GLU A 59 -8.22 9.71 -23.30
C GLU A 59 -6.90 9.70 -22.53
N ARG A 60 -5.83 9.11 -23.10
CA ARG A 60 -4.47 9.13 -22.50
C ARG A 60 -3.89 10.54 -22.42
N GLU A 61 -4.09 11.36 -23.44
CA GLU A 61 -3.64 12.76 -23.43
C GLU A 61 -4.39 13.57 -22.37
N GLN A 62 -5.70 13.34 -22.18
CA GLN A 62 -6.46 13.99 -21.11
C GLN A 62 -6.03 13.56 -19.71
N ILE A 63 -5.69 12.28 -19.51
CA ILE A 63 -5.14 11.79 -18.24
C ILE A 63 -3.78 12.44 -17.97
N ALA A 64 -2.89 12.49 -18.96
CA ALA A 64 -1.57 13.12 -18.82
C ALA A 64 -1.67 14.62 -18.51
N VAL A 65 -2.61 15.34 -19.12
CA VAL A 65 -2.85 16.77 -18.83
C VAL A 65 -3.41 16.97 -17.42
N LYS A 66 -4.32 16.10 -16.96
CA LYS A 66 -4.82 16.14 -15.57
C LYS A 66 -3.73 15.83 -14.54
N GLU A 67 -2.86 14.87 -14.82
CA GLU A 67 -1.71 14.56 -13.95
C GLU A 67 -0.67 15.69 -13.92
N ALA A 68 -0.44 16.36 -15.06
CA ALA A 68 0.45 17.51 -15.13
C ALA A 68 -0.12 18.72 -14.35
N ALA A 69 -1.41 19.02 -14.52
CA ALA A 69 -2.08 20.10 -13.78
C ALA A 69 -2.14 19.82 -12.26
N ALA A 70 -2.33 18.55 -11.87
CA ALA A 70 -2.29 18.16 -10.47
C ALA A 70 -0.88 18.25 -9.87
N ARG A 71 0.18 18.03 -10.67
CA ARG A 71 1.57 18.26 -10.24
C ARG A 71 1.90 19.74 -10.11
N GLU A 72 1.51 20.57 -11.07
CA GLU A 72 1.72 22.03 -11.00
C GLU A 72 0.98 22.67 -9.81
N GLN A 73 -0.25 22.25 -9.50
CA GLN A 73 -0.97 22.72 -8.30
C GLN A 73 -0.30 22.27 -6.98
N LYS A 74 0.34 21.09 -6.98
CA LYS A 74 1.09 20.58 -5.81
C LYS A 74 2.44 21.29 -5.65
N ASP A 75 3.03 21.73 -6.76
CA ASP A 75 4.30 22.46 -6.77
C ASP A 75 4.10 23.95 -6.43
N GLU A 76 2.96 24.57 -6.82
CA GLU A 76 2.61 25.94 -6.42
C GLU A 76 2.21 26.04 -4.93
N GLN A 77 1.53 25.03 -4.35
CA GLN A 77 1.30 24.96 -2.89
C GLN A 77 2.60 24.75 -2.08
N ASN A 78 3.64 24.18 -2.69
CA ASN A 78 4.96 24.03 -2.06
C ASN A 78 5.88 25.24 -2.27
N ALA A 79 5.59 26.14 -3.21
CA ALA A 79 6.46 27.27 -3.55
C ALA A 79 6.24 28.52 -2.66
N GLU A 80 5.03 28.73 -2.11
CA GLU A 80 4.77 29.86 -1.18
C GLU A 80 5.10 29.52 0.29
N GLY A 81 5.40 28.26 0.58
CA GLY A 81 5.90 27.79 1.87
C GLY A 81 7.40 27.51 1.82
N GLN A 82 8.24 28.50 1.50
CA GLN A 82 9.67 28.41 1.78
C GLN A 82 9.89 28.41 3.30
N GLN A 83 9.61 27.27 3.93
CA GLN A 83 10.24 26.90 5.18
C GLN A 83 11.74 26.96 4.93
N LYS A 84 12.44 27.84 5.69
CA LYS A 84 13.89 27.74 5.86
C LYS A 84 14.22 26.27 5.99
N ALA A 85 15.18 25.77 5.21
CA ALA A 85 15.76 24.45 5.40
C ALA A 85 16.29 24.37 6.84
N GLN A 86 15.43 23.94 7.77
CA GLN A 86 15.82 23.57 9.11
C GLN A 86 16.66 22.32 8.92
N THR A 87 17.87 22.37 9.46
CA THR A 87 18.63 21.14 9.69
C THR A 87 17.67 20.16 10.39
N PRO A 88 17.52 18.92 9.90
CA PRO A 88 16.62 17.96 10.54
C PRO A 88 16.96 17.90 12.03
N GLU A 89 16.01 18.25 12.89
CA GLU A 89 16.23 18.28 14.33
C GLU A 89 16.56 16.86 14.78
N GLN A 90 17.72 16.69 15.41
CA GLN A 90 18.21 15.37 15.84
C GLN A 90 17.51 14.95 17.13
N TRP A 91 16.97 13.73 17.16
CA TRP A 91 16.28 13.16 18.30
C TRP A 91 17.30 12.40 19.16
N THR A 92 17.36 12.76 20.43
CA THR A 92 18.29 12.27 21.44
C THR A 92 17.50 11.57 22.55
N VAL A 93 18.22 10.89 23.44
CA VAL A 93 17.66 10.24 24.64
C VAL A 93 16.81 11.24 25.46
N ASP A 94 17.21 12.52 25.48
CA ASP A 94 16.60 13.54 26.35
C ASP A 94 15.37 14.22 25.73
N ASN A 95 15.21 14.22 24.39
CA ASN A 95 14.17 15.00 23.72
C ASN A 95 13.21 14.18 22.84
N VAL A 96 13.41 12.87 22.67
CA VAL A 96 12.55 12.06 21.79
C VAL A 96 11.08 12.05 22.24
N VAL A 97 10.80 12.07 23.54
CA VAL A 97 9.43 12.16 24.08
C VAL A 97 8.80 13.51 23.74
N GLU A 98 9.57 14.60 23.81
CA GLU A 98 9.11 15.94 23.38
C GLU A 98 8.77 15.94 21.89
N HIS A 99 9.57 15.27 21.06
CA HIS A 99 9.30 15.15 19.63
C HIS A 99 8.03 14.35 19.33
N LEU A 100 7.82 13.22 20.01
CA LEU A 100 6.58 12.45 19.88
C LEU A 100 5.35 13.28 20.28
N ASN A 101 5.46 14.12 21.32
CA ASN A 101 4.40 15.06 21.69
C ASN A 101 4.15 16.13 20.61
N LYS A 102 5.21 16.72 20.03
CA LYS A 102 5.08 17.74 18.96
C LYS A 102 4.43 17.19 17.69
N LEU A 103 4.63 15.92 17.41
CA LEU A 103 4.04 15.22 16.26
C LEU A 103 2.61 14.72 16.52
N ASP A 104 2.07 14.96 17.71
CA ASP A 104 0.76 14.45 18.13
C ASP A 104 0.64 12.93 17.94
N ALA A 105 1.69 12.19 18.32
CA ALA A 105 1.73 10.73 18.21
C ALA A 105 0.62 10.02 19.03
N LEU A 106 -0.01 10.73 19.97
CA LEU A 106 -1.14 10.25 20.76
C LEU A 106 -2.50 10.73 20.22
N ASN A 107 -2.50 11.54 19.15
CA ASN A 107 -3.69 12.07 18.47
C ASN A 107 -4.69 12.73 19.44
N GLY A 108 -4.17 13.48 20.42
CA GLY A 108 -4.95 14.14 21.49
C GLY A 108 -5.70 13.21 22.46
N LYS A 109 -5.56 11.89 22.36
CA LYS A 109 -6.29 10.91 23.19
C LYS A 109 -5.61 10.59 24.53
N GLY A 110 -4.38 11.05 24.73
CA GLY A 110 -3.62 10.80 25.94
C GLY A 110 -2.40 11.73 26.06
N LYS A 111 -1.60 11.50 27.10
CA LYS A 111 -0.33 12.19 27.33
C LYS A 111 0.72 11.25 27.93
N PHE A 112 1.98 11.51 27.63
CA PHE A 112 3.08 10.87 28.33
C PHE A 112 3.17 11.36 29.78
N THR A 113 3.51 10.47 30.69
CA THR A 113 3.61 10.77 32.11
C THR A 113 4.83 10.13 32.75
N ASP A 114 5.33 10.79 33.80
CA ASP A 114 6.41 10.31 34.67
C ASP A 114 5.93 10.02 36.10
N GLN A 115 4.62 10.08 36.34
CA GLN A 115 4.03 10.06 37.68
C GLN A 115 3.82 8.65 38.26
N TYR A 116 4.19 7.59 37.54
CA TYR A 116 3.98 6.20 37.92
C TYR A 116 5.30 5.44 38.04
N ASP A 117 5.25 4.21 38.56
CA ASP A 117 6.43 3.32 38.76
C ASP A 117 7.25 3.10 37.48
N PHE A 118 6.65 3.34 36.32
CA PHE A 118 7.29 3.35 35.01
C PHE A 118 7.19 4.77 34.47
N PRO A 119 8.21 5.63 34.58
CA PRO A 119 8.20 6.94 33.92
C PRO A 119 8.46 6.79 32.42
N SER A 120 8.15 7.83 31.65
CA SER A 120 8.47 7.88 30.22
C SER A 120 9.94 8.25 30.06
N GLN A 121 10.77 7.30 29.65
CA GLN A 121 12.22 7.46 29.62
C GLN A 121 12.87 6.59 28.55
N ILE A 122 14.06 7.00 28.13
CA ILE A 122 14.91 6.22 27.24
C ILE A 122 16.03 5.62 28.08
N VAL A 123 15.97 4.30 28.29
CA VAL A 123 16.95 3.59 29.13
C VAL A 123 17.93 2.83 28.26
N LYS A 124 19.18 2.75 28.69
CA LYS A 124 20.16 1.89 28.01
C LYS A 124 19.71 0.44 28.16
N HIS A 125 19.76 -0.33 27.09
CA HIS A 125 19.38 -1.74 27.12
C HIS A 125 20.33 -2.51 28.04
N ASP A 126 19.81 -2.99 29.17
CA ASP A 126 20.44 -4.02 29.97
C ASP A 126 19.77 -5.38 29.68
N LYS A 127 20.58 -6.44 29.54
CA LYS A 127 20.14 -7.72 28.96
C LYS A 127 19.24 -8.55 29.91
N SER A 128 18.72 -7.95 30.99
CA SER A 128 18.06 -8.65 32.09
C SER A 128 16.57 -8.85 31.84
N ALA A 129 15.81 -7.75 31.81
CA ALA A 129 14.35 -7.79 31.70
C ALA A 129 13.86 -7.68 30.24
N HIS A 130 14.72 -7.21 29.35
CA HIS A 130 14.35 -6.77 28.00
C HIS A 130 14.80 -7.73 26.89
N GLY A 131 15.18 -8.96 27.25
CA GLY A 131 15.80 -9.92 26.35
C GLY A 131 17.26 -9.60 26.02
N LYS A 132 17.83 -10.29 25.03
CA LYS A 132 19.22 -10.06 24.58
C LYS A 132 19.21 -9.16 23.35
N THR A 133 20.14 -8.20 23.28
CA THR A 133 20.40 -7.40 22.07
C THR A 133 21.81 -7.63 21.54
N ASN A 134 21.95 -7.57 20.21
CA ASN A 134 23.25 -7.53 19.53
C ASN A 134 23.63 -6.12 19.05
N LEU A 135 22.73 -5.15 19.19
CA LEU A 135 22.98 -3.76 18.83
C LEU A 135 23.99 -3.13 19.80
N ARG A 136 24.92 -2.35 19.25
CA ARG A 136 25.83 -1.51 20.04
C ARG A 136 25.09 -0.25 20.46
N ASP A 137 25.30 0.17 21.71
CA ASP A 137 24.65 1.35 22.28
C ASP A 137 23.13 1.35 22.02
N ALA A 138 22.53 0.21 22.36
CA ALA A 138 21.10 -0.03 22.26
C ALA A 138 20.36 0.59 23.43
N TYR A 139 19.16 1.10 23.15
CA TYR A 139 18.26 1.72 24.13
C TYR A 139 16.85 1.16 23.98
N VAL A 140 16.14 1.15 25.09
CA VAL A 140 14.72 0.85 25.19
C VAL A 140 13.97 2.17 25.27
N VAL A 141 12.97 2.33 24.40
CA VAL A 141 12.03 3.45 24.48
C VAL A 141 10.89 3.02 25.40
N GLN A 142 10.92 3.45 26.65
CA GLN A 142 9.89 3.14 27.64
C GLN A 142 8.95 4.34 27.77
N LEU A 143 7.68 4.18 27.43
CA LEU A 143 6.70 5.26 27.45
C LEU A 143 5.51 4.88 28.32
N SER A 144 5.12 5.78 29.20
CA SER A 144 3.93 5.62 30.04
C SER A 144 2.89 6.64 29.67
N ILE A 145 1.68 6.16 29.40
CA ILE A 145 0.63 6.92 28.74
C ILE A 145 -0.63 6.85 29.59
N VAL A 146 -1.16 8.02 29.92
CA VAL A 146 -2.45 8.18 30.61
C VAL A 146 -3.39 9.02 29.77
N ASP A 147 -4.67 9.05 30.15
CA ASP A 147 -5.59 9.98 29.51
C ASP A 147 -5.17 11.44 29.80
N SER A 148 -5.68 12.37 29.01
CA SER A 148 -5.31 13.79 29.11
C SER A 148 -5.61 14.42 30.49
N SER A 149 -6.57 13.86 31.23
CA SER A 149 -6.98 14.22 32.60
C SER A 149 -6.28 13.42 33.72
N ASP A 150 -5.18 12.71 33.41
CA ASP A 150 -4.44 11.83 34.35
C ASP A 150 -5.23 10.58 34.77
N GLY A 151 -6.26 10.21 34.01
CA GLY A 151 -7.06 9.01 34.23
C GLY A 151 -6.60 7.80 33.39
N SER A 152 -7.33 6.71 33.55
CA SER A 152 -7.09 5.42 32.92
C SER A 152 -7.50 5.38 31.45
N ILE A 153 -6.69 4.74 30.61
CA ILE A 153 -7.09 4.38 29.24
C ILE A 153 -7.48 2.91 29.22
N THR A 154 -8.77 2.59 29.13
CA THR A 154 -9.28 1.20 29.19
C THR A 154 -9.81 0.67 27.86
N ASN A 155 -9.87 1.52 26.83
CA ASN A 155 -10.40 1.15 25.52
C ASN A 155 -9.29 0.54 24.63
N ASP A 156 -9.39 -0.74 24.31
CA ASP A 156 -8.41 -1.47 23.50
C ASP A 156 -8.13 -0.81 22.14
N GLU A 157 -9.16 -0.32 21.44
CA GLU A 157 -8.97 0.33 20.13
C GLU A 157 -8.18 1.64 20.25
N THR A 158 -8.37 2.37 21.34
CA THR A 158 -7.58 3.58 21.64
C THR A 158 -6.13 3.22 21.96
N ILE A 159 -5.89 2.17 22.73
CA ILE A 159 -4.55 1.66 23.04
C ILE A 159 -3.83 1.23 21.75
N LYS A 160 -4.53 0.47 20.89
CA LYS A 160 -4.00 0.01 19.60
C LYS A 160 -3.60 1.18 18.71
N ASP A 161 -4.47 2.16 18.61
CA ASP A 161 -4.27 3.36 17.80
C ASP A 161 -3.05 4.16 18.29
N MET A 162 -2.92 4.39 19.60
CA MET A 162 -1.75 5.08 20.17
C MET A 162 -0.46 4.31 19.95
N ALA A 163 -0.44 3.00 20.21
CA ALA A 163 0.75 2.18 20.04
C ALA A 163 1.22 2.19 18.58
N PHE A 164 0.29 2.06 17.63
CA PHE A 164 0.59 2.14 16.21
C PHE A 164 1.21 3.49 15.83
N HIS A 165 0.60 4.61 16.21
CA HIS A 165 1.09 5.94 15.85
C HIS A 165 2.48 6.24 16.46
N ILE A 166 2.72 5.87 17.72
CA ILE A 166 4.05 6.03 18.33
C ILE A 166 5.11 5.26 17.53
N VAL A 167 4.85 3.99 17.25
CA VAL A 167 5.78 3.13 16.52
C VAL A 167 5.99 3.64 15.08
N GLN A 168 4.93 4.10 14.43
CA GLN A 168 4.97 4.72 13.11
C GLN A 168 5.84 5.98 13.11
N GLU A 169 5.68 6.87 14.09
CA GLU A 169 6.46 8.11 14.17
C GLU A 169 7.95 7.83 14.43
N LEU A 170 8.27 6.87 15.31
CA LEU A 170 9.64 6.39 15.51
C LEU A 170 10.24 5.82 14.22
N HIS A 171 9.47 5.03 13.47
CA HIS A 171 9.91 4.48 12.19
C HIS A 171 10.16 5.56 11.12
N ASN A 172 9.21 6.49 10.98
CA ASN A 172 9.28 7.58 10.01
C ASN A 172 10.50 8.49 10.25
N HIS A 173 10.83 8.71 11.53
CA HIS A 173 11.90 9.60 11.96
C HIS A 173 13.20 8.88 12.32
N GLN A 174 13.33 7.57 12.06
CA GLN A 174 14.51 6.76 12.44
C GLN A 174 15.86 7.38 12.03
N LYS A 175 15.91 8.10 10.90
CA LYS A 175 17.13 8.75 10.40
C LYS A 175 17.58 9.96 11.24
N ASN A 176 16.67 10.53 12.02
CA ASN A 176 16.91 11.66 12.89
C ASN A 176 17.26 11.21 14.32
N ILE A 177 17.06 9.93 14.67
CA ILE A 177 17.32 9.37 15.98
C ILE A 177 18.81 9.07 16.15
N ALA A 178 19.42 9.63 17.20
CA ALA A 178 20.86 9.61 17.45
C ALA A 178 21.38 8.32 18.12
N PHE A 179 20.50 7.36 18.39
CA PHE A 179 20.79 6.16 19.14
C PHE A 179 20.03 4.95 18.56
N ASN A 180 20.50 3.74 18.87
CA ASN A 180 19.87 2.52 18.36
C ASN A 180 18.74 2.11 19.30
N ILE A 181 17.50 2.15 18.81
CA ILE A 181 16.36 1.59 19.55
C ILE A 181 16.37 0.08 19.35
N SER A 182 16.41 -0.69 20.44
CA SER A 182 16.23 -2.16 20.37
C SER A 182 14.75 -2.52 20.39
N LEU A 183 13.98 -1.86 21.26
CA LEU A 183 12.58 -2.14 21.48
C LEU A 183 11.82 -0.91 22.02
N VAL A 184 10.52 -0.92 21.85
CA VAL A 184 9.56 0.07 22.34
C VAL A 184 8.64 -0.62 23.35
N GLU A 185 8.59 -0.08 24.57
CA GLU A 185 7.71 -0.54 25.65
C GLU A 185 6.68 0.54 25.95
N LEU A 186 5.42 0.17 25.92
CA LEU A 186 4.32 1.07 26.24
C LEU A 186 3.58 0.55 27.47
N HIS A 187 3.44 1.44 28.44
CA HIS A 187 2.69 1.24 29.66
C HIS A 187 1.45 2.13 29.65
N PHE A 188 0.32 1.54 30.01
CA PHE A 188 -0.94 2.22 30.26
C PHE A 188 -1.27 1.99 31.75
N PRO A 189 -0.55 2.68 32.66
CA PRO A 189 -0.76 2.52 34.09
C PRO A 189 -2.20 2.88 34.42
N ASN A 190 -2.85 2.09 35.28
CA ASN A 190 -4.25 2.27 35.71
C ASN A 190 -5.33 1.65 34.78
N THR A 191 -4.99 0.66 33.95
CA THR A 191 -6.04 -0.17 33.31
C THR A 191 -6.77 -1.02 34.35
N ASP A 192 -8.09 -1.24 34.22
CA ASP A 192 -8.93 -2.09 35.10
C ASP A 192 -8.53 -3.59 35.10
N ASN A 193 -7.36 -3.92 34.55
CA ASN A 193 -6.86 -5.27 34.41
C ASN A 193 -6.01 -5.63 35.64
N GLU A 194 -6.19 -6.82 36.20
CA GLU A 194 -5.38 -7.33 37.33
C GLU A 194 -3.87 -7.41 36.99
N TYR A 195 -3.52 -7.42 35.70
CA TYR A 195 -2.14 -7.31 35.19
C TYR A 195 -1.67 -5.86 34.92
N GLY A 196 -2.58 -4.88 34.98
CA GLY A 196 -2.38 -3.45 34.66
C GLY A 196 -1.89 -2.59 35.83
N ALA A 197 -1.88 -3.14 37.04
CA ALA A 197 -1.25 -2.52 38.21
C ALA A 197 0.27 -2.75 38.17
N GLY A 198 0.94 -2.22 37.15
CA GLY A 198 2.40 -2.09 37.11
C GLY A 198 3.18 -2.94 36.11
N GLY A 199 2.57 -3.39 35.01
CA GLY A 199 3.27 -4.11 33.93
C GLY A 199 3.44 -3.30 32.65
N VAL A 200 4.35 -3.72 31.76
CA VAL A 200 4.36 -3.30 30.35
C VAL A 200 3.11 -3.87 29.67
N ASN A 201 2.41 -3.10 28.83
CA ASN A 201 1.19 -3.56 28.13
C ASN A 201 1.45 -3.95 26.67
N PHE A 202 2.51 -3.41 26.09
CA PHE A 202 2.90 -3.62 24.70
C PHE A 202 4.42 -3.51 24.57
N ILE A 203 5.04 -4.50 23.94
CA ILE A 203 6.47 -4.54 23.63
C ILE A 203 6.63 -4.90 22.16
N VAL A 204 7.38 -4.09 21.42
CA VAL A 204 7.76 -4.42 20.05
C VAL A 204 9.23 -4.10 19.79
N GLY A 205 9.94 -5.06 19.22
CA GLY A 205 11.32 -4.92 18.78
C GLY A 205 11.43 -4.19 17.44
N MET A 206 12.53 -3.47 17.23
CA MET A 206 12.66 -2.63 16.04
C MET A 206 12.79 -3.39 14.72
N ASN A 207 13.21 -4.66 14.71
CA ASN A 207 13.19 -5.46 13.48
C ASN A 207 11.75 -5.74 13.06
N VAL A 208 10.88 -6.12 14.02
CA VAL A 208 9.45 -6.34 13.77
C VAL A 208 8.79 -5.09 13.19
N VAL A 209 9.13 -3.91 13.73
CA VAL A 209 8.68 -2.61 13.22
C VAL A 209 9.18 -2.36 11.80
N GLN A 210 10.49 -2.51 11.56
CA GLN A 210 11.09 -2.27 10.24
C GLN A 210 10.54 -3.19 9.17
N GLU A 211 10.29 -4.46 9.51
CA GLU A 211 9.66 -5.40 8.60
C GLU A 211 8.27 -4.92 8.22
N TYR A 212 7.39 -4.64 9.20
CA TYR A 212 6.04 -4.16 8.95
C TYR A 212 5.99 -2.93 8.01
N PHE A 213 6.92 -1.99 8.18
CA PHE A 213 6.99 -0.77 7.36
C PHE A 213 7.82 -0.86 6.06
N LYS A 214 8.34 -2.04 5.70
CA LYS A 214 9.21 -2.23 4.52
C LYS A 214 8.45 -2.07 3.18
N LYS A 215 9.16 -1.56 2.15
CA LYS A 215 8.70 -1.45 0.74
C LYS A 215 9.66 -2.18 -0.21
N PRO A 216 9.21 -2.77 -1.34
CA PRO A 216 7.81 -2.99 -1.74
C PRO A 216 7.15 -4.15 -0.98
N ARG A 217 5.82 -4.09 -0.83
CA ARG A 217 5.00 -4.96 0.05
C ARG A 217 4.57 -6.30 -0.56
N THR A 218 5.39 -6.94 -1.39
CA THR A 218 4.94 -8.13 -2.15
C THR A 218 4.70 -9.39 -1.29
N SER A 219 4.79 -9.31 0.05
CA SER A 219 4.73 -10.46 0.95
C SER A 219 3.91 -10.25 2.23
N MET A 220 3.17 -9.13 2.39
CA MET A 220 2.42 -8.86 3.63
C MET A 220 0.94 -9.18 3.48
N VAL A 221 0.68 -10.49 3.45
CA VAL A 221 -0.66 -11.02 3.56
C VAL A 221 -0.81 -11.71 4.92
N SER A 222 -1.97 -11.56 5.54
CA SER A 222 -2.36 -12.34 6.71
C SER A 222 -3.49 -13.29 6.35
N VAL A 223 -3.70 -14.32 7.18
CA VAL A 223 -4.87 -15.21 7.07
C VAL A 223 -5.84 -14.81 8.15
N ASP A 224 -6.99 -14.27 7.75
CA ASP A 224 -8.08 -13.94 8.66
C ASP A 224 -8.47 -15.22 9.43
N LYS A 225 -8.38 -15.16 10.76
CA LYS A 225 -8.62 -16.34 11.61
C LYS A 225 -10.09 -16.80 11.63
N ALA A 226 -11.04 -15.92 11.29
CA ALA A 226 -12.47 -16.22 11.29
C ALA A 226 -12.93 -16.79 9.94
N THR A 227 -12.42 -16.27 8.83
CA THR A 227 -12.85 -16.64 7.47
C THR A 227 -11.86 -17.58 6.77
N GLY A 228 -10.60 -17.59 7.19
CA GLY A 228 -9.51 -18.33 6.54
C GLY A 228 -9.01 -17.67 5.26
N GLU A 229 -9.48 -16.46 4.93
CA GLU A 229 -9.11 -15.76 3.71
C GLU A 229 -7.76 -15.04 3.84
N THR A 230 -7.04 -14.94 2.74
CA THR A 230 -5.81 -14.15 2.64
C THR A 230 -6.16 -12.68 2.48
N VAL A 231 -5.85 -11.85 3.48
CA VAL A 231 -6.12 -10.41 3.49
C VAL A 231 -4.84 -9.60 3.28
N GLU A 232 -4.96 -8.52 2.52
CA GLU A 232 -3.86 -7.56 2.34
C GLU A 232 -3.76 -6.65 3.56
N LEU A 233 -2.58 -6.58 4.18
CA LEU A 233 -2.36 -5.72 5.34
C LEU A 233 -2.21 -4.25 4.91
N GLN A 234 -3.11 -3.39 5.36
CA GLN A 234 -3.02 -1.93 5.17
C GLN A 234 -1.98 -1.33 6.14
N PHE A 235 -1.57 -0.07 5.93
CA PHE A 235 -0.75 0.66 6.92
C PHE A 235 -1.67 1.29 7.97
N ASP A 236 -2.22 0.45 8.84
CA ASP A 236 -3.14 0.88 9.91
C ASP A 236 -2.95 0.08 11.20
N ALA A 237 -3.55 0.57 12.29
CA ALA A 237 -3.44 -0.05 13.61
C ALA A 237 -3.97 -1.49 13.62
N ALA A 238 -5.05 -1.78 12.91
CA ALA A 238 -5.64 -3.11 12.85
C ALA A 238 -4.67 -4.13 12.23
N SER A 239 -4.12 -3.80 11.05
CA SER A 239 -3.16 -4.63 10.34
C SER A 239 -1.84 -4.77 11.11
N PHE A 240 -1.43 -3.72 11.84
CA PHE A 240 -0.24 -3.78 12.69
C PHE A 240 -0.43 -4.76 13.86
N TYR A 241 -1.58 -4.74 14.52
CA TYR A 241 -1.85 -5.71 15.59
C TYR A 241 -2.00 -7.14 15.06
N GLU A 242 -2.56 -7.33 13.87
CA GLU A 242 -2.55 -8.63 13.20
C GLU A 242 -1.12 -9.10 12.87
N TRP A 243 -0.25 -8.20 12.45
CA TRP A 243 1.17 -8.49 12.26
C TRP A 243 1.87 -8.91 13.55
N ILE A 244 1.60 -8.20 14.66
CA ILE A 244 2.08 -8.57 16.00
C ILE A 244 1.57 -9.95 16.42
N GLU A 245 0.30 -10.26 16.15
CA GLU A 245 -0.28 -11.58 16.39
C GLU A 245 0.44 -12.70 15.63
N VAL A 246 0.79 -12.47 14.37
CA VAL A 246 1.52 -13.45 13.55
C VAL A 246 2.93 -13.68 14.08
N HIS A 247 3.62 -12.60 14.50
CA HIS A 247 5.02 -12.64 14.97
C HIS A 247 5.14 -12.76 16.50
N PHE A 248 4.03 -13.07 17.19
CA PHE A 248 3.94 -13.01 18.65
C PHE A 248 5.05 -13.81 19.32
N THR A 249 5.88 -13.11 20.08
CA THR A 249 7.06 -13.64 20.76
C THR A 249 7.28 -12.88 22.06
N MET A 250 7.40 -13.58 23.18
CA MET A 250 7.60 -12.97 24.51
C MET A 250 9.09 -12.66 24.77
N PRO A 251 9.42 -11.58 25.50
CA PRO A 251 10.81 -11.20 25.80
C PRO A 251 11.60 -12.25 26.62
N GLU A 252 10.91 -13.08 27.41
CA GLU A 252 11.54 -14.04 28.32
C GLU A 252 12.08 -15.30 27.63
N ASP A 253 11.82 -15.49 26.33
CA ASP A 253 12.50 -16.54 25.58
C ASP A 253 13.97 -16.12 25.37
N GLU A 254 14.88 -16.65 26.21
CA GLU A 254 16.31 -16.34 26.17
C GLU A 254 16.99 -16.59 24.80
N ARG A 255 16.30 -17.21 23.84
CA ARG A 255 16.74 -17.47 22.47
C ARG A 255 16.39 -16.34 21.51
N VAL A 256 15.49 -15.45 21.89
CA VAL A 256 14.96 -14.38 21.05
C VAL A 256 15.73 -13.09 21.30
N LEU A 257 16.02 -12.36 20.22
CA LEU A 257 16.59 -11.03 20.32
C LEU A 257 15.48 -10.02 20.66
N ALA A 258 15.81 -9.03 21.47
CA ALA A 258 14.87 -7.97 21.85
C ALA A 258 14.26 -7.26 20.64
N GLU A 259 15.07 -7.09 19.59
CA GLU A 259 14.71 -6.50 18.31
C GLU A 259 13.64 -7.31 17.54
N ASP A 260 13.49 -8.60 17.85
CA ASP A 260 12.56 -9.55 17.24
C ASP A 260 11.32 -9.83 18.12
N THR A 261 11.21 -9.16 19.27
CA THR A 261 10.08 -9.33 20.19
C THR A 261 8.80 -8.70 19.65
N ALA A 262 7.66 -9.37 19.85
CA ALA A 262 6.34 -8.82 19.52
C ALA A 262 5.33 -9.33 20.55
N TRP A 263 4.93 -8.49 21.49
CA TRP A 263 4.12 -8.91 22.63
C TRP A 263 3.15 -7.82 23.06
N THR A 264 1.93 -8.22 23.45
CA THR A 264 0.90 -7.29 23.92
C THR A 264 -0.12 -8.02 24.79
N LEU A 265 -0.60 -7.38 25.86
CA LEU A 265 -1.65 -7.93 26.73
C LEU A 265 -3.01 -8.06 26.04
N ILE A 266 -3.22 -7.35 24.92
CA ILE A 266 -4.46 -7.42 24.13
C ILE A 266 -4.50 -8.71 23.30
N SER A 267 -3.37 -9.41 23.16
CA SER A 267 -3.29 -10.67 22.42
C SER A 267 -4.02 -11.80 23.13
N ASP A 268 -4.74 -12.62 22.37
CA ASP A 268 -5.28 -13.89 22.88
C ASP A 268 -4.16 -14.88 23.26
N LYS A 269 -2.95 -14.72 22.69
CA LYS A 269 -1.78 -15.54 23.02
C LYS A 269 -1.10 -15.13 24.33
N ALA A 270 -1.44 -13.95 24.87
CA ALA A 270 -0.91 -13.45 26.14
C ALA A 270 -1.71 -13.95 27.36
N LYS A 271 -2.85 -14.61 27.14
CA LYS A 271 -3.67 -15.20 28.21
C LYS A 271 -3.08 -16.57 28.63
N PRO A 272 -2.98 -16.88 29.94
CA PRO A 272 -2.43 -18.14 30.44
C PRO A 272 -3.25 -19.37 30.05
#